data_AF-A0AB38SGC2-F1
#
_entry.id   AF-A0AB38SGC2-F1
#
_cell.length_a   1.000
_cell.length_b   1.000
_cell.length_c   1.000
_cell.angle_alpha   90.00
_cell.angle_beta   90.00
_cell.angle_gamma   90.00
#
_symmetry.space_group_name_H-M   'P 1'
#
loop_
_entity.id
_entity.type
_entity.pdbx_description
1 polymer ?
#
loop_
_entity_poly.entity_id
_entity_poly.type
_entity_poly.pdbx_seq_one_letter_code
_entity_poly.pdbx_strand_id
1 'polypeptide(L)' 'MTDHNRSLEEYIGVAFHQGPLVPQVGMEMRTVLTLIYFPHPMYDKLAPGVTFTVREGPQIVGYGTVRRRLDC' A
#
# COMPACT_ATOMS: atom_id res chain seq x y z
N MET A 1 10.68 -29.34 -18.28
CA MET A 1 10.86 -27.88 -18.30
C MET A 1 9.56 -27.28 -17.83
N THR A 2 9.46 -26.92 -16.56
CA THR A 2 8.23 -26.34 -15.99
C THR A 2 8.59 -24.95 -15.51
N ASP A 3 8.12 -23.95 -16.25
CA ASP A 3 8.30 -22.54 -15.98
C ASP A 3 7.86 -22.21 -14.55
N HIS A 4 8.81 -21.82 -13.70
CA HIS A 4 8.51 -21.22 -12.42
C HIS A 4 8.01 -19.80 -12.70
N ASN A 5 6.69 -19.66 -12.73
CA ASN A 5 5.94 -18.41 -12.67
C ASN A 5 6.37 -17.61 -11.42
N ARG A 6 7.54 -16.97 -11.47
CA ARG A 6 7.95 -15.90 -10.55
C ARG A 6 7.05 -14.72 -10.89
N SER A 7 5.94 -14.56 -10.17
CA SER A 7 5.21 -13.30 -10.20
C SER A 7 6.19 -12.20 -9.79
N LEU A 8 6.62 -11.39 -10.75
CA LEU A 8 7.43 -10.17 -10.57
C LEU A 8 6.62 -9.06 -9.89
N GLU A 9 5.69 -9.41 -9.00
CA GLU A 9 4.92 -8.44 -8.25
C GLU A 9 5.72 -8.00 -7.03
N GLU A 10 6.11 -6.73 -7.04
CA GLU A 10 6.74 -6.09 -5.90
C GLU A 10 5.67 -5.54 -4.95
N TYR A 11 5.71 -5.96 -3.69
CA TYR A 11 4.80 -5.47 -2.66
C TYR A 11 5.52 -4.55 -1.69
N ILE A 12 4.86 -3.46 -1.31
CA ILE A 12 5.37 -2.50 -0.33
C ILE A 12 4.69 -2.76 1.01
N GLY A 13 5.48 -3.12 2.03
CA GLY A 13 4.97 -3.34 3.39
C GLY A 13 4.56 -2.01 4.04
N VAL A 14 3.32 -1.93 4.52
CA VAL A 14 2.79 -0.75 5.23
C VAL A 14 1.99 -1.17 6.46
N ALA A 15 1.89 -0.27 7.44
CA ALA A 15 0.98 -0.40 8.57
C ALA A 15 0.01 0.79 8.60
N PHE A 16 -1.27 0.54 8.91
CA PHE A 16 -2.24 1.62 9.14
C PHE A 16 -1.89 2.33 10.46
N HIS A 17 -1.57 3.62 10.37
CA HIS A 17 -1.13 4.43 11.51
C HIS A 17 -2.23 5.38 12.03
N GLN A 18 -2.96 6.02 11.10
CA GLN A 18 -4.10 6.88 11.43
C GLN A 18 -5.24 6.63 10.46
N GLY A 19 -6.48 6.79 10.89
CA GLY A 19 -7.67 6.56 10.07
C GLY A 19 -8.87 6.23 10.94
N PRO A 20 -10.03 5.92 10.32
CA PRO A 20 -11.18 5.41 11.06
C PRO A 20 -10.83 4.07 11.73
N LEU A 21 -11.26 3.90 12.99
CA LEU A 21 -11.05 2.66 13.75
C LEU A 21 -11.71 1.45 13.07
N VAL A 22 -12.86 1.68 12.43
CA VAL A 22 -13.62 0.68 11.69
C VAL A 22 -13.86 1.21 10.28
N PRO A 23 -13.11 0.76 9.26
CA PRO A 23 -13.40 1.11 7.88
C PRO A 23 -14.71 0.49 7.43
N GLN A 24 -15.52 1.23 6.67
CA GLN A 24 -16.77 0.75 6.10
C GLN A 24 -16.58 0.36 4.63
N VAL A 25 -17.05 -0.83 4.26
CA VAL A 25 -16.96 -1.33 2.89
C VAL A 25 -17.69 -0.39 1.94
N GLY A 26 -17.03 -0.03 0.84
CA GLY A 26 -17.59 0.87 -0.19
C GLY A 26 -17.48 2.35 0.11
N MET A 27 -16.99 2.76 1.29
CA MET A 27 -16.74 4.17 1.61
C MET A 27 -15.27 4.55 1.41
N GLU A 28 -15.03 5.73 0.83
CA GLU A 28 -13.69 6.31 0.78
C GLU A 28 -13.24 6.71 2.19
N MET A 29 -11.98 6.42 2.52
CA MET A 29 -11.35 6.88 3.75
C MET A 29 -9.99 7.53 3.48
N ARG A 30 -9.59 8.43 4.38
CA ARG A 30 -8.23 8.95 4.44
C ARG A 30 -7.50 8.29 5.59
N THR A 31 -6.29 7.83 5.31
CA THR A 31 -5.45 7.13 6.28
C THR A 31 -3.99 7.57 6.13
N VAL A 32 -3.23 7.46 7.21
CA VAL A 32 -1.77 7.55 7.21
C VAL A 32 -1.22 6.14 7.30
N LEU A 33 -0.30 5.83 6.40
CA LEU A 33 0.40 4.55 6.36
C LEU A 33 1.85 4.75 6.82
N THR A 34 2.28 3.94 7.78
CA THR A 34 3.70 3.83 8.16
C THR A 34 4.41 2.87 7.20
N LEU A 35 5.60 3.26 6.76
CA LEU A 35 6.43 2.50 5.82
C LEU A 35 7.34 1.53 6.61
N ILE A 36 6.96 0.25 6.67
CA ILE A 36 7.55 -0.73 7.62
C ILE A 36 9.06 -0.89 7.44
N TYR A 37 9.55 -0.90 6.22
CA TYR A 37 10.98 -1.10 5.89
C TYR A 37 11.65 0.17 5.39
N PHE A 38 11.12 1.36 5.71
CA PHE A 38 11.81 2.60 5.41
C PHE A 38 13.20 2.62 6.09
N PRO A 39 14.28 3.11 5.44
CA PRO A 39 14.32 3.87 4.18
C PRO A 39 14.59 3.04 2.91
N HIS A 40 14.05 1.83 2.78
CA HIS A 40 14.29 1.02 1.58
C HIS A 40 13.88 1.76 0.27
N PRO A 41 14.71 1.76 -0.79
CA PRO A 41 14.45 2.55 -2.01
C PRO A 41 13.12 2.24 -2.71
N MET A 42 12.56 1.03 -2.51
CA MET A 42 11.25 0.68 -3.09
C MET A 42 10.13 1.64 -2.71
N TYR A 43 10.24 2.31 -1.56
CA TYR A 43 9.23 3.23 -1.10
C TYR A 43 9.16 4.49 -1.97
N ASP A 44 10.20 4.83 -2.75
CA ASP A 44 10.22 5.95 -3.72
C ASP A 44 9.11 5.87 -4.77
N LYS A 45 8.56 4.67 -4.98
CA LYS A 45 7.36 4.44 -5.79
C LYS A 45 6.09 5.09 -5.20
N LEU A 46 6.06 5.38 -3.90
CA LEU A 46 4.96 6.07 -3.21
C LEU A 46 5.06 7.59 -3.37
N ALA A 47 5.01 8.06 -4.62
CA ALA A 47 4.94 9.48 -4.95
C ALA A 47 3.47 9.97 -4.96
N PRO A 48 3.20 11.26 -4.67
CA PRO A 48 1.86 11.83 -4.79
C PRO A 48 1.22 11.55 -6.16
N GLY A 49 -0.06 11.18 -6.15
CA GLY A 49 -0.83 10.83 -7.35
C GLY A 49 -0.71 9.37 -7.78
N VAL A 50 0.25 8.60 -7.26
CA VAL A 50 0.37 7.17 -7.58
C VAL A 50 -0.80 6.40 -7.02
N THR A 51 -1.44 5.59 -7.86
CA THR A 51 -2.49 4.64 -7.46
C THR A 51 -1.90 3.32 -7.00
N PHE A 52 -2.52 2.69 -6.01
CA PHE A 52 -2.11 1.40 -5.48
C PHE A 52 -3.31 0.54 -5.10
N THR A 53 -3.07 -0.75 -4.90
CA THR A 53 -4.03 -1.68 -4.29
C THR A 53 -3.56 -2.02 -2.88
N VAL A 54 -4.51 -2.21 -1.96
CA VAL A 54 -4.27 -2.77 -0.63
C VAL A 54 -4.62 -4.25 -0.70
N ARG A 55 -3.72 -5.10 -0.21
CA ARG A 55 -3.89 -6.54 -0.24
C ARG A 55 -3.81 -7.14 1.16
N GLU A 56 -4.66 -8.13 1.40
CA GLU A 56 -4.57 -9.05 2.53
C GLU A 56 -4.29 -10.44 1.96
N GLY A 57 -3.04 -10.89 2.06
CA GLY A 57 -2.57 -12.08 1.34
C GLY A 57 -2.84 -12.00 -0.17
N PRO A 58 -3.56 -12.96 -0.78
CA PRO A 58 -3.86 -12.96 -2.20
C PRO A 58 -5.04 -12.05 -2.60
N GLN A 59 -5.78 -11.47 -1.64
CA GLN A 59 -7.00 -10.72 -1.91
C GLN A 59 -6.74 -9.21 -1.97
N ILE A 60 -7.28 -8.53 -2.99
CA ILE A 60 -7.37 -7.07 -3.00
C ILE A 60 -8.55 -6.66 -2.12
N VAL A 61 -8.27 -5.86 -1.10
CA VAL A 61 -9.27 -5.37 -0.13
C VAL A 61 -9.55 -3.88 -0.29
N GLY A 62 -8.78 -3.18 -1.12
CA GLY A 62 -9.01 -1.77 -1.40
C GLY A 62 -8.12 -1.22 -2.50
N TYR A 63 -8.46 0.00 -2.92
CA TYR A 63 -7.72 0.79 -3.89
C TYR A 63 -7.43 2.15 -3.26
N GLY A 64 -6.32 2.76 -3.62
CA GLY A 64 -5.92 4.04 -3.04
C GLY A 64 -5.09 4.87 -3.99
N THR A 65 -4.94 6.14 -3.62
CA THR A 65 -4.04 7.09 -4.28
C THR A 65 -3.19 7.76 -3.21
N VAL A 66 -1.88 7.77 -3.40
CA VAL A 66 -0.95 8.48 -2.52
C VAL A 66 -1.27 9.97 -2.61
N ARG A 67 -1.63 10.57 -1.47
CA ARG A 67 -1.93 12.01 -1.42
C ARG A 67 -0.66 12.84 -1.23
N ARG A 68 0.14 12.48 -0.23
CA ARG A 68 1.41 13.13 0.11
C ARG A 68 2.25 12.20 0.98
N ARG A 69 3.56 12.45 1.04
CA ARG A 69 4.39 11.95 2.14
C ARG A 69 4.28 12.91 3.32
N LEU A 70 4.25 12.34 4.52
CA LEU A 70 4.40 13.09 5.75
C LEU A 70 5.87 12.92 6.11
N ASP A 71 6.68 13.91 5.79
CA ASP A 71 8.09 13.88 6.16
C ASP A 71 8.19 13.88 7.70
N CYS A 72 9.07 13.02 8.23
CA CYS A 72 9.35 12.87 9.65
C CYS A 72 10.02 14.12 10.23
#